data_AF-A0A7Y2U9V5-F1
#
_entry.id   AF-A0A7Y2U9V5-F1
#
_cell.length_a   1.000
_cell.length_b   1.000
_cell.length_c   1.000
_cell.angle_alpha   90.00
_cell.angle_beta   90.00
_cell.angle_gamma   90.00
#
_symmetry.space_group_name_H-M   'P 1'
#
loop_
_entity.id
_entity.type
_entity.pdbx_description
1 polymer ?
#
loop_
_entity_poly.entity_id
_entity_poly.type
_entity_poly.pdbx_seq_one_letter_code
_entity_poly.pdbx_strand_id
1 'polypeptide(L)'
;IEGLVSSILVLASIDSDPVSGPEHILISMIVETWWRQGKDLDLATLVGQIPKPPFRKLGVFDLEQFFSEKNRMKLALQLNTLLASPSMASWLEGEPLDIESMIGGKGKTPCAIIYMAHLSETERQFVVTLILSKVVTWMRSRPGTGELGALVYMDEAFGYAPPTAEPPSKKPILTILKQARAFGVGLVLVTQNPVDLDYKAMSNAGTWIVGRLQTDNDKRRILDGIRGGMPDLDARLSNLEKRQFMMYLAKKSTQTILHRRHSMCFRFGPFTRAQVAELMAPFRAAVKTAAKKTPAAATGPATAALAAIDAPAAVAPSVAEGVEVAYLDPAAPWATDLGADPTGTCLAPAAAVTVDLLYDDTPAKLRHTESYEAMIFPLDGIIDVEDVLTVDHDDRDFTAKPPAAASYQLGNTKLQNKTFWRSLHADVKSYLAANQKIEILKCPALKLYSRVGESEEDFAARCRAAAEQAADAAMSKLKDQYARRIDRLQDQISAADTRVQELEADKSARTQTEVMSGIGDLLGSFLKGRLGSTTLSKAASRRAASRKAKARLEAQEQKLTAKQQDLVELEEELEDALIDIQEQHDAMVANTETLEVGLEKTDIRVAEAKLVWVPVA
;
A
#
# COMPACT_ATOMS: atom_id res chain seq x y z
N ILE A 1 15.39 -3.92 28.64
CA ILE A 1 15.70 -5.20 27.96
C ILE A 1 14.49 -5.64 27.16
N GLU A 2 13.39 -6.06 27.79
CA GLU A 2 12.19 -6.58 27.09
C GLU A 2 11.75 -5.76 25.87
N GLY A 3 11.44 -4.46 26.04
CA GLY A 3 10.98 -3.62 24.93
C GLY A 3 12.00 -3.43 23.80
N LEU A 4 13.29 -3.41 24.13
CA LEU A 4 14.37 -3.36 23.13
C LEU A 4 14.38 -4.66 22.32
N VAL A 5 14.35 -5.81 22.98
CA VAL A 5 14.36 -7.12 22.32
C VAL A 5 13.11 -7.34 21.47
N SER A 6 11.93 -7.02 22.00
CA SER A 6 10.67 -7.10 21.24
C SER A 6 10.68 -6.20 20.01
N SER A 7 11.24 -5.00 20.11
CA SER A 7 11.37 -4.09 18.97
C SER A 7 12.31 -4.68 17.89
N ILE A 8 13.48 -5.20 18.27
CA ILE A 8 14.44 -5.80 17.33
C ILE A 8 13.84 -7.01 16.61
N LEU A 9 13.14 -7.89 17.34
CA LEU A 9 12.50 -9.07 16.75
C LEU A 9 11.40 -8.69 15.75
N VAL A 10 10.56 -7.71 16.07
CA VAL A 10 9.54 -7.23 15.12
C VAL A 10 10.16 -6.61 13.88
N LEU A 11 11.25 -5.84 14.04
CA LEU A 11 11.96 -5.28 12.90
C LEU A 11 12.54 -6.38 12.00
N ALA A 12 13.01 -7.48 12.60
CA ALA A 12 13.44 -8.70 11.89
C ALA A 12 12.28 -9.55 11.32
N SER A 13 11.03 -9.11 11.49
CA SER A 13 9.82 -9.87 11.15
C SER A 13 9.74 -11.24 11.85
N ILE A 14 10.24 -11.31 13.09
CA ILE A 14 10.19 -12.49 13.94
C ILE A 14 9.13 -12.27 15.01
N ASP A 15 8.04 -13.04 14.93
CA ASP A 15 7.03 -13.09 15.99
C ASP A 15 7.49 -14.06 17.09
N SER A 16 7.82 -13.51 18.25
CA SER A 16 8.31 -14.28 19.40
C SER A 16 7.75 -13.67 20.69
N ASP A 17 7.04 -14.50 21.46
CA ASP A 17 6.41 -14.09 22.70
C ASP A 17 7.47 -13.68 23.76
N PRO A 18 7.34 -12.51 24.42
CA PRO A 18 8.32 -12.04 25.40
C PRO A 18 8.49 -12.93 26.64
N VAL A 19 7.55 -13.84 26.91
CA VAL A 19 7.54 -14.68 28.11
C VAL A 19 8.00 -16.10 27.81
N SER A 20 7.67 -16.61 26.63
CA SER A 20 7.83 -18.03 26.27
C SER A 20 8.61 -18.26 24.97
N GLY A 21 8.80 -17.22 24.16
CA GLY A 21 9.49 -17.30 22.87
C GLY A 21 10.99 -17.54 23.03
N PRO A 22 11.54 -18.62 22.44
CA PRO A 22 12.94 -18.97 22.63
C PRO A 22 13.90 -17.92 22.06
N GLU A 23 13.55 -17.25 20.95
CA GLU A 23 14.32 -16.17 20.35
C GLU A 23 14.41 -14.97 21.30
N HIS A 24 13.27 -14.55 21.86
CA HIS A 24 13.20 -13.42 22.78
C HIS A 24 13.97 -13.69 24.07
N ILE A 25 13.78 -14.87 24.66
CA ILE A 25 14.45 -15.27 25.90
C ILE A 25 15.97 -15.30 25.71
N LEU A 26 16.46 -15.88 24.61
CA LEU A 26 17.90 -15.93 24.32
C LEU A 26 18.50 -14.52 24.20
N ILE A 27 17.92 -13.66 23.37
CA ILE A 27 18.42 -12.30 23.14
C ILE A 27 18.36 -11.49 24.43
N SER A 28 17.27 -11.58 25.19
CA SER A 28 17.12 -10.92 26.48
C SER A 28 18.23 -11.32 27.46
N MET A 29 18.58 -12.60 27.50
CA MET A 29 19.65 -13.11 28.38
C MET A 29 21.04 -12.67 27.93
N ILE A 30 21.32 -12.60 26.62
CA ILE A 30 22.58 -12.05 26.09
C ILE A 30 22.72 -10.58 26.51
N VAL A 31 21.68 -9.77 26.26
CA VAL A 31 21.66 -8.34 26.62
C VAL A 31 21.85 -8.17 28.13
N GLU A 32 21.12 -8.93 28.94
CA GLU A 32 21.23 -8.88 30.41
C GLU A 32 22.65 -9.22 30.88
N THR A 33 23.26 -10.26 30.31
CA THR A 33 24.60 -10.71 30.69
C THR A 33 25.66 -9.63 30.43
N TRP A 34 25.58 -8.96 29.27
CA TRP A 34 26.50 -7.89 28.92
C TRP A 34 26.32 -6.65 29.81
N TRP A 35 25.07 -6.22 30.02
CA TRP A 35 24.80 -5.05 30.86
C TRP A 35 25.11 -5.28 32.33
N ARG A 36 24.91 -6.50 32.87
CA ARG A 36 25.36 -6.86 34.22
C ARG A 36 26.89 -6.76 34.38
N GLN A 37 27.64 -6.93 33.30
CA GLN A 37 29.10 -6.76 33.27
C GLN A 37 29.53 -5.30 33.05
N GLY A 38 28.58 -4.36 32.90
CA GLY A 38 28.87 -2.97 32.58
C GLY A 38 29.46 -2.77 31.18
N LYS A 39 29.23 -3.72 30.26
CA LYS A 39 29.71 -3.64 28.88
C LYS A 39 28.58 -3.17 27.97
N ASP A 40 28.93 -2.28 27.04
CA ASP A 40 28.05 -1.90 25.95
C ASP A 40 27.91 -3.04 24.95
N LEU A 41 26.73 -3.15 24.36
CA LEU A 41 26.38 -4.20 23.40
C LEU A 41 25.76 -3.54 22.17
N ASP A 42 26.49 -3.53 21.06
CA ASP A 42 25.96 -3.14 19.76
C ASP A 42 25.22 -4.33 19.09
N LEU A 43 24.47 -4.03 18.05
CA LEU A 43 23.65 -5.03 17.35
C LEU A 43 24.52 -6.08 16.64
N ALA A 44 25.67 -5.68 16.09
CA ALA A 44 26.60 -6.59 15.41
C ALA A 44 27.18 -7.63 16.39
N THR A 45 27.61 -7.19 17.57
CA THR A 45 28.09 -8.03 18.66
C THR A 45 26.97 -8.91 19.17
N LEU A 46 25.75 -8.39 19.35
CA LEU A 46 24.60 -9.20 19.73
C LEU A 46 24.38 -10.35 18.74
N VAL A 47 24.34 -10.06 17.44
CA VAL A 47 24.15 -11.08 16.38
C VAL A 47 25.28 -12.10 16.38
N GLY A 48 26.54 -11.66 16.55
CA GLY A 48 27.69 -12.55 16.66
C GLY A 48 27.66 -13.47 17.90
N GLN A 49 26.99 -13.06 18.98
CA GLN A 49 26.86 -13.84 20.22
C GLN A 49 25.71 -14.86 20.18
N ILE A 50 24.75 -14.76 19.26
CA ILE A 50 23.60 -15.67 19.20
C ILE A 50 24.00 -17.14 18.94
N PRO A 51 24.89 -17.45 17.97
CA PRO A 51 25.30 -18.83 17.72
C PRO A 51 26.03 -19.46 18.92
N LYS A 52 26.85 -18.67 19.62
CA LYS A 52 27.66 -19.11 20.75
C LYS A 52 27.57 -18.12 21.90
N PRO A 53 26.45 -18.11 22.65
CA PRO A 53 26.24 -17.17 23.73
C PRO A 53 27.14 -17.50 24.93
N PRO A 54 27.42 -16.52 25.80
CA PRO A 54 28.36 -16.66 26.91
C PRO A 54 27.85 -17.54 28.08
N PHE A 55 26.79 -18.33 27.87
CA PHE A 55 26.18 -19.23 28.84
C PHE A 55 25.74 -20.53 28.20
N ARG A 56 25.82 -21.64 28.96
CA ARG A 56 25.43 -22.99 28.51
C ARG A 56 24.04 -23.44 28.96
N LYS A 57 23.45 -22.76 29.95
CA LYS A 57 22.16 -23.12 30.54
C LYS A 57 21.23 -21.94 30.56
N LEU A 58 19.94 -22.21 30.36
CA LEU A 58 18.87 -21.25 30.49
C LEU A 58 17.94 -21.71 31.61
N GLY A 59 18.08 -21.07 32.77
CA GLY A 59 17.50 -21.59 34.02
C GLY A 59 18.08 -22.96 34.37
N VAL A 60 17.21 -23.96 34.45
CA VAL A 60 17.58 -25.36 34.75
C VAL A 60 17.90 -26.20 33.50
N PHE A 61 17.51 -25.74 32.31
CA PHE A 61 17.67 -26.49 31.07
C PHE A 61 18.99 -26.18 30.36
N ASP A 62 19.53 -27.16 29.64
CA ASP A 62 20.65 -26.94 28.73
C ASP A 62 20.19 -26.11 27.53
N LEU A 63 21.01 -25.15 27.11
CA LEU A 63 20.67 -24.28 25.98
C LEU A 63 20.45 -25.11 24.71
N GLU A 64 21.19 -26.19 24.50
CA GLU A 64 21.04 -27.00 23.29
C GLU A 64 19.70 -27.74 23.24
N GLN A 65 19.14 -28.06 24.40
CA GLN A 65 17.80 -28.67 24.52
C GLN A 65 16.69 -27.64 24.36
N PHE A 66 16.87 -26.44 24.90
CA PHE A 66 15.89 -25.36 24.84
C PHE A 66 15.84 -24.70 23.47
N PHE A 67 17.01 -24.41 22.88
CA PHE A 67 17.14 -23.75 21.59
C PHE A 67 18.44 -24.17 20.89
N SER A 68 18.32 -25.17 20.02
CA SER A 68 19.44 -25.84 19.35
C SER A 68 20.37 -24.88 18.59
N GLU A 69 21.63 -25.28 18.41
CA GLU A 69 22.62 -24.50 17.64
C GLU A 69 22.13 -24.19 16.22
N LYS A 70 21.41 -25.12 15.59
CA LYS A 70 20.79 -24.91 14.27
C LYS A 70 19.78 -23.75 14.29
N ASN A 71 18.90 -23.71 15.30
CA ASN A 71 17.89 -22.66 15.41
C ASN A 71 18.52 -21.31 15.81
N ARG A 72 19.55 -21.34 16.67
CA ARG A 72 20.37 -20.16 17.00
C ARG A 72 21.07 -19.59 15.76
N MET A 73 21.66 -20.44 14.93
CA MET A 73 22.29 -20.01 13.68
C MET A 73 21.26 -19.42 12.71
N LYS A 74 20.05 -20.00 12.63
CA LYS A 74 18.96 -19.44 11.82
C LYS A 74 18.55 -18.04 12.31
N LEU A 75 18.39 -17.87 13.63
CA LEU A 75 18.06 -16.57 14.24
C LEU A 75 19.16 -15.54 13.97
N ALA A 76 20.44 -15.94 14.12
CA ALA A 76 21.57 -15.07 13.83
C ALA A 76 21.60 -14.66 12.36
N LEU A 77 21.34 -15.58 11.42
CA LEU A 77 21.27 -15.28 9.99
C LEU A 77 20.13 -14.30 9.67
N GLN A 78 18.94 -14.50 10.24
CA GLN A 78 17.80 -13.60 10.06
C GLN A 78 18.09 -12.19 10.57
N LEU A 79 18.69 -12.07 11.76
CA LEU A 79 19.11 -10.77 12.30
C LEU A 79 20.31 -10.17 11.55
N ASN A 80 21.17 -10.99 10.96
CA ASN A 80 22.25 -10.53 10.11
C ASN A 80 21.74 -9.98 8.77
N THR A 81 20.71 -10.59 8.19
CA THR A 81 20.02 -10.04 7.01
C THR A 81 19.42 -8.67 7.31
N LEU A 82 18.90 -8.48 8.53
CA LEU A 82 18.45 -7.18 9.00
C LEU A 82 19.61 -6.18 9.10
N LEU A 83 20.75 -6.56 9.69
CA LEU A 83 21.94 -5.71 9.75
C LEU A 83 22.50 -5.33 8.37
N ALA A 84 22.43 -6.24 7.42
CA ALA A 84 22.86 -6.03 6.03
C ALA A 84 21.83 -5.25 5.20
N SER A 85 20.67 -4.90 5.76
CA SER A 85 19.66 -4.12 5.03
C SER A 85 20.02 -2.62 5.03
N PRO A 86 19.96 -1.93 3.88
CA PRO A 86 20.21 -0.49 3.80
C PRO A 86 19.27 0.34 4.68
N SER A 87 18.04 -0.14 4.90
CA SER A 87 17.11 0.51 5.84
C SER A 87 17.67 0.51 7.26
N MET A 88 18.26 -0.60 7.74
CA MET A 88 18.87 -0.72 9.08
C MET A 88 20.08 0.19 9.30
N ALA A 89 20.91 0.40 8.28
CA ALA A 89 22.09 1.28 8.38
C ALA A 89 21.69 2.68 8.88
N SER A 90 20.58 3.22 8.36
CA SER A 90 20.04 4.52 8.78
C SER A 90 19.57 4.58 10.25
N TRP A 91 19.30 3.43 10.89
CA TRP A 91 18.92 3.33 12.31
C TRP A 91 20.11 3.24 13.26
N LEU A 92 21.29 2.88 12.75
CA LEU A 92 22.53 2.82 13.52
C LEU A 92 23.24 4.17 13.59
N GLU A 93 22.82 5.13 12.76
CA GLU A 93 23.33 6.49 12.72
C GLU A 93 22.44 7.48 13.48
N GLY A 94 23.04 8.50 14.09
CA GLY A 94 22.34 9.63 14.70
C GLY A 94 22.53 9.77 16.21
N GLU A 95 21.68 10.59 16.82
CA GLU A 95 21.72 10.83 18.27
C GLU A 95 21.05 9.68 19.04
N PRO A 96 21.65 9.18 20.12
CA PRO A 96 21.03 8.17 20.97
C PRO A 96 19.69 8.66 21.52
N LEU A 97 18.67 7.79 21.49
CA LEU A 97 17.35 8.08 22.04
C LEU A 97 17.41 8.26 23.58
N ASP A 98 17.31 9.51 24.02
CA ASP A 98 17.21 9.90 25.42
C ASP A 98 16.01 10.82 25.66
N ILE A 99 15.06 10.34 26.48
CA ILE A 99 13.81 11.06 26.75
C ILE A 99 14.10 12.36 27.51
N GLU A 100 15.03 12.35 28.46
CA GLU A 100 15.35 13.56 29.25
C GLU A 100 15.90 14.67 28.34
N SER A 101 16.78 14.34 27.40
CA SER A 101 17.31 15.31 26.44
C SER A 101 16.25 15.83 25.46
N MET A 102 15.27 15.01 25.07
CA MET A 102 14.20 15.41 24.14
C MET A 102 13.20 16.41 24.74
N ILE A 103 12.90 16.27 26.03
CA ILE A 103 11.89 17.10 26.72
C ILE A 103 12.46 17.95 27.87
N GLY A 104 13.77 17.91 28.07
CA GLY A 104 14.50 18.70 29.05
C GLY A 104 14.98 20.04 28.49
N GLY A 105 15.10 21.05 29.34
CA GLY A 105 15.63 22.36 28.96
C GLY A 105 15.20 23.50 29.89
N LYS A 106 15.98 24.59 29.90
CA LYS A 106 15.60 25.87 30.54
C LYS A 106 14.99 26.78 29.48
N GLY A 107 13.71 27.15 29.62
CA GLY A 107 13.04 28.08 28.71
C GLY A 107 11.57 27.74 28.46
N LYS A 108 11.12 27.92 27.21
CA LYS A 108 9.78 27.50 26.78
C LYS A 108 9.64 25.98 26.85
N THR A 109 8.43 25.49 27.10
CA THR A 109 8.14 24.04 27.12
C THR A 109 8.58 23.41 25.80
N PRO A 110 9.54 22.46 25.81
CA PRO A 110 10.02 21.81 24.59
C PRO A 110 8.93 20.92 24.00
N CYS A 111 8.91 20.82 22.68
CA CYS A 111 8.00 19.96 21.91
C CYS A 111 8.84 19.08 20.98
N ALA A 112 9.02 17.82 21.35
CA ALA A 112 9.71 16.84 20.53
C ALA A 112 8.71 16.21 19.55
N ILE A 113 8.98 16.32 18.25
CA ILE A 113 8.15 15.75 17.18
C ILE A 113 8.89 14.55 16.59
N ILE A 114 8.28 13.38 16.68
CA ILE A 114 8.79 12.16 16.05
C ILE A 114 8.10 12.03 14.69
N TYR A 115 8.86 12.24 13.62
CA TYR A 115 8.33 12.21 12.26
C TYR A 115 8.44 10.82 11.64
N MET A 116 7.30 10.21 11.28
CA MET A 116 7.22 8.79 10.89
C MET A 116 6.61 8.58 9.50
N ALA A 117 6.38 9.63 8.71
CA ALA A 117 5.59 9.54 7.48
C ALA A 117 6.23 8.69 6.37
N HIS A 118 7.56 8.56 6.36
CA HIS A 118 8.30 7.80 5.34
C HIS A 118 8.73 6.41 5.81
N LEU A 119 8.19 5.94 6.94
CA LEU A 119 8.49 4.64 7.52
C LEU A 119 7.42 3.62 7.11
N SER A 120 7.85 2.39 6.82
CA SER A 120 6.97 1.23 6.67
C SER A 120 6.23 0.91 7.97
N GLU A 121 5.18 0.09 7.91
CA GLU A 121 4.41 -0.27 9.11
C GLU A 121 5.26 -0.96 10.18
N THR A 122 6.15 -1.87 9.78
CA THR A 122 7.08 -2.58 10.67
C THR A 122 8.04 -1.61 11.35
N GLU A 123 8.62 -0.67 10.59
CA GLU A 123 9.50 0.38 11.14
C GLU A 123 8.75 1.32 12.09
N ARG A 124 7.49 1.66 11.76
CA ARG A 124 6.66 2.45 12.67
C ARG A 124 6.40 1.73 13.99
N GLN A 125 6.05 0.44 13.95
CA GLN A 125 5.89 -0.38 15.16
C GLN A 125 7.16 -0.45 15.99
N PHE A 126 8.32 -0.62 15.34
CA PHE A 126 9.63 -0.61 15.99
C PHE A 126 9.86 0.70 16.75
N VAL A 127 9.74 1.85 16.07
CA VAL A 127 9.96 3.19 16.63
C VAL A 127 9.03 3.48 17.80
N VAL A 128 7.72 3.27 17.63
CA VAL A 128 6.74 3.52 18.69
C VAL A 128 7.04 2.65 19.91
N THR A 129 7.34 1.36 19.71
CA THR A 129 7.64 0.43 20.80
C THR A 129 8.89 0.87 21.58
N LEU A 130 9.96 1.23 20.85
CA LEU A 130 11.22 1.65 21.45
C LEU A 130 11.04 2.94 22.28
N ILE A 131 10.39 3.95 21.70
CA ILE A 131 10.15 5.24 22.33
C ILE A 131 9.27 5.09 23.56
N LEU A 132 8.13 4.40 23.47
CA LEU A 132 7.24 4.23 24.61
C LEU A 132 7.88 3.40 25.72
N SER A 133 8.70 2.40 25.38
CA SER A 133 9.48 1.63 26.36
C SER A 133 10.53 2.49 27.07
N LYS A 134 11.18 3.41 26.34
CA LYS A 134 12.10 4.39 26.93
C LYS A 134 11.38 5.39 27.80
N VAL A 135 10.19 5.87 27.41
CA VAL A 135 9.33 6.70 28.27
C VAL A 135 8.94 5.96 29.55
N VAL A 136 8.57 4.69 29.47
CA VAL A 136 8.26 3.87 30.66
C VAL A 136 9.47 3.73 31.59
N THR A 137 10.66 3.55 31.02
CA THR A 137 11.91 3.45 31.80
C THR A 137 12.24 4.78 32.46
N TRP A 138 12.15 5.88 31.70
CA TRP A 138 12.41 7.23 32.16
C TRP A 138 11.40 7.68 33.23
N MET A 139 10.10 7.46 33.05
CA MET A 139 9.12 7.88 34.06
C MET A 139 9.35 7.16 35.40
N ARG A 140 9.83 5.91 35.39
CA ARG A 140 10.13 5.12 36.59
C ARG A 140 11.39 5.56 37.33
N SER A 141 12.29 6.28 36.68
CA SER A 141 13.47 6.87 37.36
C SER A 141 13.16 8.22 38.01
N ARG A 142 11.97 8.80 37.76
CA ARG A 142 11.56 10.09 38.32
C ARG A 142 10.87 9.92 39.69
N PRO A 143 10.99 10.92 40.59
CA PRO A 143 10.19 10.96 41.80
C PRO A 143 8.70 11.08 41.45
N GLY A 144 7.85 10.51 42.30
CA GLY A 144 6.41 10.66 42.14
C GLY A 144 5.97 12.11 42.26
N THR A 145 4.98 12.52 41.45
CA THR A 145 4.43 13.88 41.44
C THR A 145 2.94 13.87 41.14
N GLY A 146 2.22 14.85 41.69
CA GLY A 146 0.81 15.09 41.40
C GLY A 146 0.57 16.03 40.21
N GLU A 147 1.60 16.70 39.71
CA GLU A 147 1.53 17.66 38.62
C GLU A 147 1.91 17.01 37.28
N LEU A 148 1.32 17.50 36.18
CA LEU A 148 1.66 17.04 34.84
C LEU A 148 3.01 17.65 34.41
N GLY A 149 4.04 16.83 34.33
CA GLY A 149 5.39 17.21 33.90
C GLY A 149 5.72 16.85 32.45
N ALA A 150 5.04 15.86 31.85
CA ALA A 150 5.20 15.52 30.44
C ALA A 150 3.91 14.96 29.83
N LEU A 151 3.72 15.21 28.54
CA LEU A 151 2.59 14.71 27.76
C LEU A 151 3.09 13.96 26.54
N VAL A 152 2.76 12.68 26.46
CA VAL A 152 2.97 11.87 25.25
C VAL A 152 1.71 12.00 24.40
N TYR A 153 1.87 12.48 23.16
CA TYR A 153 0.79 12.59 22.20
C TYR A 153 1.04 11.62 21.06
N MET A 154 0.08 10.73 20.82
CA MET A 154 0.14 9.75 19.75
C MET A 154 -1.01 10.00 18.78
N ASP A 155 -0.65 10.47 17.59
CA ASP A 155 -1.57 10.59 16.46
C ASP A 155 -1.72 9.22 15.80
N GLU A 156 -2.95 8.84 15.47
CA GLU A 156 -3.31 7.54 14.90
C GLU A 156 -2.83 6.31 15.70
N ALA A 157 -3.58 5.93 16.73
CA ALA A 157 -3.32 4.78 17.58
C ALA A 157 -3.73 3.43 16.96
N PHE A 158 -4.31 3.43 15.75
CA PHE A 158 -4.70 2.20 15.04
C PHE A 158 -3.52 1.23 14.90
N GLY A 159 -3.76 -0.05 15.20
CA GLY A 159 -2.75 -1.11 15.08
C GLY A 159 -1.71 -1.19 16.21
N TYR A 160 -1.61 -0.18 17.10
CA TYR A 160 -0.62 -0.19 18.19
C TYR A 160 -1.16 -0.73 19.52
N ALA A 161 -2.46 -0.67 19.74
CA ALA A 161 -3.10 -1.30 20.90
C ALA A 161 -4.46 -1.93 20.54
N PRO A 162 -4.51 -2.86 19.57
CA PRO A 162 -5.74 -3.51 19.17
C PRO A 162 -6.28 -4.46 20.25
N PRO A 163 -7.60 -4.67 20.32
CA PRO A 163 -8.20 -5.62 21.25
C PRO A 163 -7.94 -7.09 20.89
N THR A 164 -7.67 -7.40 19.62
CA THR A 164 -7.56 -8.76 19.08
C THR A 164 -6.13 -9.29 18.97
N ALA A 165 -5.13 -8.41 19.03
CA ALA A 165 -3.71 -8.76 18.89
C ALA A 165 -2.86 -8.13 20.00
N GLU A 166 -1.64 -8.63 20.17
CA GLU A 166 -0.66 -8.16 21.16
C GLU A 166 0.62 -7.66 20.46
N PRO A 167 0.55 -6.56 19.68
CA PRO A 167 1.77 -5.97 19.11
C PRO A 167 2.68 -5.44 20.24
N PRO A 168 4.00 -5.33 20.01
CA PRO A 168 4.95 -4.93 21.05
C PRO A 168 4.67 -3.56 21.67
N SER A 169 4.04 -2.66 20.93
CA SER A 169 3.67 -1.31 21.36
C SER A 169 2.51 -1.30 22.37
N LYS A 170 1.69 -2.35 22.43
CA LYS A 170 0.50 -2.41 23.29
C LYS A 170 0.84 -2.42 24.78
N LYS A 171 1.81 -3.24 25.20
CA LYS A 171 2.24 -3.33 26.61
C LYS A 171 2.75 -2.00 27.17
N PRO A 172 3.66 -1.25 26.52
CA PRO A 172 4.08 0.06 27.01
C PRO A 172 2.95 1.08 27.00
N ILE A 173 2.06 1.10 25.98
CA ILE A 173 0.85 1.97 25.98
C ILE A 173 0.01 1.73 27.22
N LEU A 174 -0.36 0.47 27.50
CA LEU A 174 -1.18 0.10 28.65
C LEU A 174 -0.46 0.38 29.99
N THR A 175 0.87 0.25 30.02
CA THR A 175 1.67 0.57 31.21
C THR A 175 1.63 2.06 31.50
N ILE A 176 1.79 2.91 30.48
CA ILE A 176 1.70 4.36 30.62
C ILE A 176 0.29 4.74 31.11
N LEU A 177 -0.78 4.26 30.45
CA LEU A 177 -2.16 4.57 30.87
C LEU A 177 -2.46 4.21 32.33
N LYS A 178 -1.90 3.11 32.84
CA LYS A 178 -2.15 2.63 34.21
C LYS A 178 -1.28 3.31 35.27
N GLN A 179 0.00 3.56 34.96
CA GLN A 179 1.01 3.89 35.98
C GLN A 179 1.56 5.32 35.86
N ALA A 180 1.57 5.91 34.66
CA ALA A 180 2.27 7.16 34.37
C ALA A 180 1.76 8.35 35.18
N ARG A 181 0.48 8.32 35.58
CA ARG A 181 -0.14 9.36 36.42
C ARG A 181 0.62 9.63 37.72
N ALA A 182 1.19 8.60 38.35
CA ALA A 182 1.95 8.76 39.60
C ALA A 182 3.27 9.51 39.40
N PHE A 183 3.77 9.57 38.16
CA PHE A 183 5.03 10.19 37.77
C PHE A 183 4.82 11.50 36.99
N GLY A 184 3.59 12.02 36.96
CA GLY A 184 3.29 13.26 36.24
C GLY A 184 3.36 13.13 34.72
N VAL A 185 3.20 11.92 34.17
CA VAL A 185 3.23 11.68 32.73
C VAL A 185 1.81 11.38 32.23
N GLY A 186 1.34 12.15 31.25
CA GLY A 186 0.06 11.95 30.58
C GLY A 186 0.23 11.32 29.20
N LEU A 187 -0.80 10.62 28.73
CA LEU A 187 -0.86 10.05 27.39
C LEU A 187 -2.16 10.46 26.72
N VAL A 188 -2.06 11.01 25.50
CA VAL A 188 -3.17 11.30 24.61
C VAL A 188 -3.07 10.34 23.43
N LEU A 189 -4.12 9.56 23.23
CA LEU A 189 -4.29 8.68 22.08
C LEU A 189 -5.36 9.26 21.17
N VAL A 190 -5.06 9.37 19.88
CA VAL A 190 -5.99 9.82 18.85
C VAL A 190 -6.22 8.68 17.88
N THR A 191 -7.48 8.41 17.54
CA THR A 191 -7.85 7.36 16.57
C THR A 191 -9.12 7.80 15.84
N GLN A 192 -9.25 7.39 14.58
CA GLN A 192 -10.48 7.53 13.81
C GLN A 192 -11.51 6.49 14.21
N ASN A 193 -11.06 5.28 14.53
CA ASN A 193 -11.90 4.13 14.85
C ASN A 193 -11.70 3.70 16.31
N PRO A 194 -12.69 3.92 17.20
CA PRO A 194 -12.58 3.55 18.61
C PRO A 194 -12.63 2.03 18.84
N VAL A 195 -13.18 1.27 17.90
CA VAL A 195 -13.29 -0.20 17.97
C VAL A 195 -11.92 -0.86 17.94
N ASP A 196 -10.95 -0.21 17.29
CA ASP A 196 -9.59 -0.73 17.11
C ASP A 196 -8.68 -0.49 18.31
N LEU A 197 -9.22 0.04 19.42
CA LEU A 197 -8.49 0.28 20.66
C LEU A 197 -8.88 -0.71 21.76
N ASP A 198 -7.89 -1.23 22.49
CA ASP A 198 -8.07 -2.16 23.59
C ASP A 198 -8.97 -1.56 24.70
N TYR A 199 -9.89 -2.37 25.23
CA TYR A 199 -10.84 -1.92 26.25
C TYR A 199 -10.16 -1.47 27.55
N LYS A 200 -8.99 -2.03 27.88
CA LYS A 200 -8.18 -1.60 29.03
C LYS A 200 -7.58 -0.22 28.78
N ALA A 201 -7.22 0.11 27.54
CA ALA A 201 -6.74 1.44 27.23
C ALA A 201 -7.86 2.48 27.41
N MET A 202 -9.03 2.20 26.84
CA MET A 202 -10.23 3.03 26.95
C MET A 202 -10.68 3.24 28.40
N SER A 203 -10.82 2.16 29.17
CA SER A 203 -11.32 2.25 30.56
C SER A 203 -10.39 2.98 31.53
N ASN A 204 -9.10 3.17 31.19
CA ASN A 204 -8.15 3.96 31.98
C ASN A 204 -8.10 5.43 31.54
N ALA A 205 -8.75 5.82 30.45
CA ALA A 205 -8.79 7.20 29.99
C ALA A 205 -9.65 8.07 30.93
N GLY A 206 -9.02 9.08 31.54
CA GLY A 206 -9.70 10.02 32.44
C GLY A 206 -10.41 11.18 31.74
N THR A 207 -10.01 11.47 30.51
CA THR A 207 -10.55 12.53 29.65
C THR A 207 -10.85 11.94 28.29
N TRP A 208 -12.06 12.20 27.79
CA TRP A 208 -12.52 11.77 26.48
C TRP A 208 -12.80 13.00 25.64
N ILE A 209 -12.39 12.99 24.38
CA ILE A 209 -12.73 14.04 23.40
C ILE A 209 -13.27 13.30 22.19
N VAL A 210 -14.58 13.37 21.98
CA VAL A 210 -15.29 12.57 20.98
C VAL A 210 -15.84 13.48 19.90
N GLY A 211 -15.47 13.22 18.65
CA GLY A 211 -16.03 13.90 17.49
C GLY A 211 -17.38 13.33 17.08
N ARG A 212 -17.85 13.69 15.89
CA ARG A 212 -19.05 13.09 15.31
C ARG A 212 -18.78 11.64 14.89
N LEU A 213 -19.59 10.72 15.40
CA LEU A 213 -19.52 9.29 15.08
C LEU A 213 -20.57 8.95 14.01
N GLN A 214 -20.17 8.17 13.00
CA GLN A 214 -21.06 7.80 11.90
C GLN A 214 -21.80 6.48 12.14
N THR A 215 -21.16 5.51 12.80
CA THR A 215 -21.72 4.16 12.98
C THR A 215 -22.27 3.94 14.39
N ASP A 216 -23.33 3.14 14.49
CA ASP A 216 -23.91 2.76 15.80
C ASP A 216 -22.97 1.87 16.62
N ASN A 217 -22.08 1.12 15.96
CA ASN A 217 -21.12 0.27 16.65
C ASN A 217 -20.05 1.10 17.37
N ASP A 218 -19.53 2.14 16.71
CA ASP A 218 -18.55 3.06 17.33
C ASP A 218 -19.16 3.80 18.51
N LYS A 219 -20.43 4.22 18.39
CA LYS A 219 -21.18 4.84 19.47
C LYS A 219 -21.27 3.91 20.67
N ARG A 220 -21.77 2.68 20.48
CA ARG A 220 -21.87 1.69 21.58
C ARG A 220 -20.52 1.45 22.24
N ARG A 221 -19.44 1.31 21.46
CA ARG A 221 -18.10 1.09 21.98
C ARG A 221 -17.59 2.23 22.86
N ILE A 222 -17.85 3.48 22.45
CA ILE A 222 -17.49 4.67 23.23
C ILE A 222 -18.36 4.78 24.48
N LEU A 223 -19.66 4.48 24.39
CA LEU A 223 -20.57 4.45 25.52
C LEU A 223 -20.13 3.41 26.56
N ASP A 224 -19.70 2.22 26.14
CA ASP A 224 -19.16 1.18 27.02
C ASP A 224 -17.84 1.60 27.68
N GLY A 225 -16.98 2.34 26.95
CA GLY A 225 -15.70 2.85 27.45
C GLY A 225 -15.87 3.96 28.50
N ILE A 226 -16.91 4.79 28.35
CA ILE A 226 -17.27 5.86 29.28
C ILE A 226 -18.04 5.25 30.46
N ARG A 227 -17.31 4.89 31.53
CA ARG A 227 -17.94 4.49 32.80
C ARG A 227 -18.92 5.57 33.26
N GLY A 228 -20.21 5.23 33.30
CA GLY A 228 -21.26 6.12 33.81
C GLY A 228 -22.48 6.30 32.92
N GLY A 229 -22.59 5.62 31.76
CA GLY A 229 -23.85 5.40 31.03
C GLY A 229 -24.84 6.56 31.11
N MET A 230 -24.49 7.71 30.54
CA MET A 230 -25.40 8.85 30.57
C MET A 230 -26.52 8.64 29.53
N PRO A 231 -27.81 8.69 29.92
CA PRO A 231 -28.93 8.41 29.03
C PRO A 231 -29.00 9.33 27.80
N ASP A 232 -28.48 10.55 27.91
CA ASP A 232 -28.54 11.59 26.87
C ASP A 232 -27.25 11.71 26.04
N LEU A 233 -26.26 10.84 26.29
CA LEU A 233 -24.96 10.93 25.63
C LEU A 233 -25.06 10.60 24.12
N ASP A 234 -25.91 9.65 23.77
CA ASP A 234 -26.13 9.23 22.38
C ASP A 234 -26.81 10.33 21.54
N ALA A 235 -27.85 10.96 22.09
CA ALA A 235 -28.53 12.08 21.45
C ALA A 235 -27.59 13.28 21.24
N ARG A 236 -26.76 13.61 22.24
CA ARG A 236 -25.79 14.70 22.14
C ARG A 236 -24.66 14.43 21.16
N LEU A 237 -24.13 13.21 21.13
CA LEU A 237 -23.12 12.79 20.14
C LEU A 237 -23.67 12.85 18.71
N SER A 238 -24.94 12.46 18.53
CA SER A 238 -25.63 12.51 17.24
C SER A 238 -25.89 13.95 16.76
N ASN A 239 -26.06 14.89 17.69
CA ASN A 239 -26.30 16.31 17.41
C ASN A 239 -25.03 17.16 17.27
N LEU A 240 -23.83 16.58 17.38
CA LEU A 240 -22.58 17.32 17.16
C LEU A 240 -22.47 17.82 15.72
N GLU A 241 -22.27 19.13 15.56
CA GLU A 241 -22.03 19.73 14.24
C GLU A 241 -20.64 19.36 13.69
N LYS A 242 -20.44 19.58 12.40
CA LYS A 242 -19.13 19.36 11.75
C LYS A 242 -18.06 20.24 12.44
N ARG A 243 -16.96 19.62 12.88
CA ARG A 243 -15.83 20.25 13.61
C ARG A 243 -16.12 20.65 15.06
N GLN A 244 -17.20 20.14 15.66
CA GLN A 244 -17.41 20.16 17.10
C GLN A 244 -16.95 18.84 17.72
N PHE A 245 -16.49 18.92 18.97
CA PHE A 245 -16.08 17.78 19.77
C PHE A 245 -16.71 17.87 21.15
N MET A 246 -17.16 16.74 21.69
CA MET A 246 -17.61 16.67 23.08
C MET A 246 -16.45 16.20 23.95
N MET A 247 -16.04 17.04 24.90
CA MET A 247 -15.12 16.66 25.96
C MET A 247 -15.90 16.12 27.16
N TYR A 248 -15.51 14.94 27.65
CA TYR A 248 -16.05 14.33 28.86
C TYR A 248 -14.92 14.04 29.86
N LEU A 249 -15.08 14.53 31.09
CA LEU A 249 -14.15 14.31 32.20
C LEU A 249 -14.71 13.25 33.15
N ALA A 250 -14.18 12.02 33.10
CA ALA A 250 -14.74 10.88 33.81
C ALA A 250 -14.83 11.08 35.33
N LYS A 251 -13.88 11.81 35.93
CA LYS A 251 -13.87 12.08 37.38
C LYS A 251 -14.92 13.09 37.85
N LYS A 252 -15.24 14.08 37.01
CA LYS A 252 -16.15 15.17 37.36
C LYS A 252 -17.54 14.95 36.78
N SER A 253 -17.68 13.96 35.89
CA SER A 253 -18.86 13.72 35.07
C SER A 253 -19.33 14.97 34.29
N THR A 254 -18.42 15.92 34.04
CA THR A 254 -18.71 17.17 33.33
C THR A 254 -18.50 16.99 31.84
N GLN A 255 -19.38 17.60 31.06
CA GLN A 255 -19.32 17.64 29.61
C GLN A 255 -19.13 19.08 29.13
N THR A 256 -18.34 19.27 28.08
CA THR A 256 -18.17 20.58 27.44
C THR A 256 -18.00 20.39 25.94
N ILE A 257 -18.69 21.20 25.14
CA ILE A 257 -18.51 21.22 23.69
C ILE A 257 -17.27 22.07 23.38
N LEU A 258 -16.33 21.48 22.66
CA LEU A 258 -15.14 22.12 22.14
C LEU A 258 -15.35 22.44 20.67
N HIS A 259 -14.94 23.64 20.28
CA HIS A 259 -14.92 24.08 18.90
C HIS A 259 -13.48 24.11 18.39
N ARG A 260 -13.30 23.69 17.13
CA ARG A 260 -12.00 23.81 16.46
C ARG A 260 -11.60 25.28 16.35
N ARG A 261 -10.40 25.63 16.80
CA ARG A 261 -9.76 26.90 16.41
C ARG A 261 -9.26 26.83 14.96
N HIS A 262 -9.09 27.98 14.32
CA HIS A 262 -8.53 28.04 12.97
C HIS A 262 -7.13 27.40 12.96
N SER A 263 -6.87 26.51 11.99
CA SER A 263 -5.53 25.94 11.80
C SER A 263 -4.59 27.06 11.36
N MET A 264 -3.46 27.24 12.04
CA MET A 264 -2.40 28.15 11.59
C MET A 264 -1.43 27.46 10.60
N CYS A 265 -1.73 26.23 10.17
CA CYS A 265 -0.99 25.53 9.14
C CYS A 265 -1.76 25.60 7.81
N PHE A 266 -1.14 26.21 6.80
CA PHE A 266 -1.68 26.41 5.45
C PHE A 266 -1.04 25.49 4.41
N ARG A 267 -0.12 24.60 4.82
CA ARG A 267 0.53 23.63 3.93
C ARG A 267 -0.32 22.36 3.82
N PHE A 268 -0.32 21.77 2.63
CA PHE A 268 -1.08 20.56 2.31
C PHE A 268 -0.14 19.35 2.32
N GLY A 269 -0.47 18.33 3.10
CA GLY A 269 0.20 17.02 3.09
C GLY A 269 1.41 16.87 4.04
N PRO A 270 1.96 15.64 4.15
CA PRO A 270 3.20 15.37 4.87
C PRO A 270 4.39 16.04 4.17
N PHE A 271 5.42 16.38 4.93
CA PHE A 271 6.66 16.94 4.38
C PHE A 271 7.40 15.86 3.57
N THR A 272 8.03 16.23 2.46
CA THR A 272 8.94 15.31 1.76
C THR A 272 10.26 15.18 2.54
N ARG A 273 11.05 14.11 2.29
CA ARG A 273 12.37 13.94 2.92
C ARG A 273 13.29 15.15 2.70
N ALA A 274 13.27 15.72 1.49
CA ALA A 274 14.03 16.93 1.17
C ALA A 274 13.59 18.15 1.99
N GLN A 275 12.28 18.37 2.14
CA GLN A 275 11.74 19.46 2.95
C GLN A 275 12.07 19.30 4.44
N VAL A 276 12.09 18.05 4.95
CA VAL A 276 12.56 17.77 6.33
C VAL A 276 14.05 18.07 6.46
N ALA A 277 14.87 17.67 5.48
CA ALA A 277 16.31 17.94 5.50
C ALA A 277 16.61 19.45 5.50
N GLU A 278 15.93 20.21 4.66
CA GLU A 278 16.02 21.68 4.61
C GLU A 278 15.61 22.32 5.94
N LEU A 279 14.47 21.92 6.51
CA LEU A 279 13.98 22.41 7.80
C LEU A 279 14.96 22.12 8.94
N MET A 280 15.60 20.95 8.92
CA MET A 280 16.51 20.49 9.97
C MET A 280 17.96 20.93 9.79
N ALA A 281 18.36 21.40 8.61
CA ALA A 281 19.72 21.84 8.31
C ALA A 281 20.31 22.83 9.34
N PRO A 282 19.64 23.93 9.74
CA PRO A 282 20.19 24.85 10.73
C PRO A 282 20.35 24.22 12.12
N PHE A 283 19.44 23.33 12.52
CA PHE A 283 19.51 22.62 13.79
C PHE A 283 20.67 21.61 13.80
N ARG A 284 20.84 20.83 12.72
CA ARG A 284 21.96 19.89 12.57
C ARG A 284 23.31 20.60 12.54
N ALA A 285 23.39 21.78 11.91
CA ALA A 285 24.61 22.59 11.92
C ALA A 285 24.95 23.13 13.33
N ALA A 286 23.94 23.57 14.09
CA ALA A 286 24.12 24.01 15.47
C ALA A 286 24.58 22.86 16.40
N VAL A 287 24.01 21.67 16.24
CA VAL A 287 24.39 20.46 16.99
C VAL A 287 25.83 20.03 16.66
N LYS A 288 26.22 19.98 15.38
CA LYS A 288 27.62 19.68 14.97
C LYS A 288 28.61 20.69 15.57
N THR A 289 28.21 21.95 15.69
CA THR A 289 29.04 23.01 16.28
C THR A 289 29.13 22.90 17.81
N ALA A 290 28.06 22.45 18.47
CA ALA A 290 28.03 22.20 19.92
C ALA A 290 28.83 20.93 20.30
N ALA A 291 28.74 19.86 19.51
CA ALA A 291 29.52 18.63 19.71
C ALA A 291 31.04 18.88 19.58
N LYS A 292 31.46 19.82 18.72
CA LYS A 292 32.86 20.27 18.63
C LYS A 292 33.36 21.10 19.82
N LYS A 293 32.46 21.62 20.67
CA LYS A 293 32.79 22.49 21.82
C LYS A 293 32.80 21.78 23.17
N THR A 294 32.39 20.51 23.23
CA THR A 294 32.49 19.69 24.44
C THR A 294 33.79 18.88 24.39
N PRO A 295 34.78 19.10 25.26
CA PRO A 295 35.96 18.23 25.32
C PRO A 295 35.50 16.89 25.92
N ALA A 296 35.45 15.85 25.10
CA ALA A 296 35.29 14.49 25.58
C ALA A 296 36.57 14.08 26.30
N ALA A 297 36.55 14.19 27.63
CA ALA A 297 37.55 13.58 28.50
C ALA A 297 37.23 12.09 28.65
N ALA A 298 37.83 11.24 27.82
CA ALA A 298 38.09 9.84 28.14
C ALA A 298 39.16 9.29 27.17
N THR A 299 40.36 9.10 27.71
CA THR A 299 41.51 8.45 27.07
C THR A 299 41.27 6.95 26.89
N GLY A 300 41.44 6.47 25.65
CA GLY A 300 41.66 5.06 25.33
C GLY A 300 42.43 4.97 23.99
N PRO A 301 43.61 4.32 23.92
CA PRO A 301 44.38 4.26 22.69
C PRO A 301 43.87 3.10 21.82
N ALA A 302 43.01 3.40 20.84
CA ALA A 302 42.55 2.43 19.86
C ALA A 302 42.43 3.02 18.44
N THR A 303 43.21 4.05 18.12
CA THR A 303 43.20 4.73 16.81
C THR A 303 44.59 4.86 16.18
N ALA A 304 45.50 3.92 16.49
CA ALA A 304 46.82 3.87 15.86
C ALA A 304 47.05 2.61 14.98
N ALA A 305 46.06 1.71 14.86
CA ALA A 305 46.21 0.46 14.10
C ALA A 305 45.46 0.44 12.75
N LEU A 306 44.65 1.45 12.44
CA LEU A 306 43.89 1.55 11.17
C LEU A 306 44.60 2.35 10.07
N ALA A 307 45.67 3.09 10.38
CA ALA A 307 46.38 3.92 9.40
C ALA A 307 47.49 3.18 8.62
N ALA A 308 47.73 1.89 8.89
CA ALA A 308 48.84 1.13 8.30
C ALA A 308 48.43 0.15 7.18
N ILE A 309 47.15 0.12 6.79
CA ILE A 309 46.64 -0.80 5.75
C ILE A 309 46.55 -0.12 4.36
N ASP A 310 46.72 1.21 4.28
CA ASP A 310 46.42 2.02 3.09
C ASP A 310 47.66 2.58 2.35
N ALA A 311 48.84 1.99 2.55
CA ALA A 311 50.04 2.43 1.84
C ALA A 311 50.00 1.95 0.37
N PRO A 312 50.15 2.85 -0.63
CA PRO A 312 50.05 2.48 -2.04
C PRO A 312 51.20 1.53 -2.43
N ALA A 313 50.85 0.40 -3.05
CA ALA A 313 51.81 -0.62 -3.46
C ALA A 313 52.38 -0.31 -4.85
N ALA A 314 53.67 -0.53 -5.07
CA ALA A 314 54.33 -0.31 -6.38
C ALA A 314 54.13 -1.46 -7.39
N VAL A 315 53.50 -2.56 -6.97
CA VAL A 315 53.25 -3.75 -7.80
C VAL A 315 51.76 -4.04 -7.81
N ALA A 316 51.20 -4.33 -8.98
CA ALA A 316 49.80 -4.69 -9.14
C ALA A 316 49.46 -5.90 -8.27
N PRO A 317 48.41 -5.83 -7.43
CA PRO A 317 47.97 -6.96 -6.64
C PRO A 317 47.43 -8.07 -7.53
N SER A 318 47.62 -9.33 -7.13
CA SER A 318 47.04 -10.46 -7.83
C SER A 318 45.51 -10.49 -7.70
N VAL A 319 44.85 -11.00 -8.73
CA VAL A 319 43.38 -11.10 -8.84
C VAL A 319 43.00 -12.57 -8.95
N ALA A 320 41.77 -12.91 -8.53
CA ALA A 320 41.24 -14.25 -8.69
C ALA A 320 41.33 -14.74 -10.15
N GLU A 321 41.72 -16.00 -10.32
CA GLU A 321 41.81 -16.66 -11.63
C GLU A 321 40.47 -16.61 -12.40
N GLY A 322 40.52 -16.19 -13.66
CA GLY A 322 39.36 -16.06 -14.55
C GLY A 322 38.72 -14.67 -14.59
N VAL A 323 39.20 -13.73 -13.78
CA VAL A 323 38.76 -12.32 -13.84
C VAL A 323 39.69 -11.55 -14.75
N GLU A 324 39.12 -10.89 -15.76
CA GLU A 324 39.87 -10.02 -16.66
C GLU A 324 40.28 -8.72 -15.94
N VAL A 325 41.47 -8.23 -16.26
CA VAL A 325 42.04 -7.02 -15.64
C VAL A 325 42.38 -6.03 -16.73
N ALA A 326 41.83 -4.83 -16.61
CA ALA A 326 42.08 -3.73 -17.52
C ALA A 326 42.35 -2.42 -16.75
N TYR A 327 42.77 -1.38 -17.47
CA TYR A 327 43.06 -0.05 -16.94
C TYR A 327 42.20 0.96 -17.68
N LEU A 328 41.52 1.84 -16.96
CA LEU A 328 40.68 2.87 -17.58
C LEU A 328 41.53 3.79 -18.46
N ASP A 329 41.13 3.99 -19.71
CA ASP A 329 41.67 5.08 -20.53
C ASP A 329 41.07 6.40 -20.03
N PRO A 330 41.86 7.36 -19.53
CA PRO A 330 41.33 8.65 -19.09
C PRO A 330 40.66 9.46 -20.21
N ALA A 331 40.83 9.08 -21.48
CA ALA A 331 40.13 9.66 -22.62
C ALA A 331 38.70 9.13 -22.79
N ALA A 332 38.27 8.12 -22.02
CA ALA A 332 36.90 7.61 -22.09
C ALA A 332 35.90 8.74 -21.75
N PRO A 333 34.81 8.93 -22.52
CA PRO A 333 33.91 10.08 -22.38
C PRO A 333 33.30 10.25 -20.97
N TRP A 334 33.12 9.12 -20.28
CA TRP A 334 32.51 9.02 -18.95
C TRP A 334 33.53 8.92 -17.81
N ALA A 335 34.85 8.92 -18.10
CA ALA A 335 35.90 8.75 -17.08
C ALA A 335 35.87 9.86 -16.01
N THR A 336 35.57 11.09 -16.42
CA THR A 336 35.50 12.23 -15.49
C THR A 336 34.32 12.10 -14.52
N ASP A 337 33.19 11.56 -14.99
CA ASP A 337 31.98 11.36 -14.16
C ASP A 337 32.19 10.24 -13.14
N LEU A 338 33.06 9.26 -13.44
CA LEU A 338 33.52 8.23 -12.49
C LEU A 338 34.50 8.79 -11.44
N GLY A 339 34.95 10.03 -11.57
CA GLY A 339 35.96 10.64 -10.69
C GLY A 339 37.39 10.26 -11.04
N ALA A 340 37.66 9.79 -12.26
CA ALA A 340 39.02 9.48 -12.70
C ALA A 340 39.86 10.76 -12.88
N ASP A 341 41.09 10.75 -12.36
CA ASP A 341 42.08 11.81 -12.57
C ASP A 341 43.03 11.43 -13.72
N PRO A 342 42.98 12.10 -14.89
CA PRO A 342 43.84 11.77 -16.02
C PRO A 342 45.34 11.98 -15.74
N THR A 343 45.69 12.70 -14.67
CA THR A 343 47.07 12.93 -14.21
C THR A 343 47.44 12.07 -13.00
N GLY A 344 46.48 11.34 -12.43
CA GLY A 344 46.67 10.49 -11.26
C GLY A 344 47.62 9.32 -11.54
N THR A 345 48.62 9.16 -10.68
CA THR A 345 49.52 8.00 -10.71
C THR A 345 49.11 6.91 -9.71
N CYS A 346 48.12 7.20 -8.85
CA CYS A 346 47.53 6.21 -7.95
C CYS A 346 46.32 5.54 -8.64
N LEU A 347 46.23 4.22 -8.57
CA LEU A 347 45.18 3.42 -9.19
C LEU A 347 44.32 2.75 -8.11
N ALA A 348 43.01 2.94 -8.20
CA ALA A 348 42.01 2.31 -7.34
C ALA A 348 41.18 1.27 -8.13
N PRO A 349 40.71 0.20 -7.49
CA PRO A 349 39.94 -0.83 -8.18
C PRO A 349 38.48 -0.39 -8.42
N ALA A 350 37.98 -0.65 -9.62
CA ALA A 350 36.59 -0.55 -10.04
C ALA A 350 36.16 -1.85 -10.74
N ALA A 351 34.85 -2.08 -10.90
CA ALA A 351 34.35 -3.17 -11.72
C ALA A 351 33.53 -2.63 -12.90
N ALA A 352 33.86 -3.04 -14.12
CA ALA A 352 33.01 -2.83 -15.28
C ALA A 352 32.13 -4.07 -15.48
N VAL A 353 30.83 -3.87 -15.63
CA VAL A 353 29.86 -4.97 -15.80
C VAL A 353 28.98 -4.76 -17.02
N THR A 354 28.68 -5.86 -17.70
CA THR A 354 27.68 -5.93 -18.78
C THR A 354 26.65 -6.99 -18.40
N VAL A 355 25.38 -6.61 -18.42
CA VAL A 355 24.28 -7.41 -17.88
C VAL A 355 23.13 -7.48 -18.87
N ASP A 356 22.75 -8.69 -19.25
CA ASP A 356 21.53 -8.93 -20.03
C ASP A 356 20.32 -8.89 -19.08
N LEU A 357 19.35 -8.03 -19.41
CA LEU A 357 18.09 -7.87 -18.70
C LEU A 357 16.94 -8.42 -19.55
N LEU A 358 16.02 -9.13 -18.91
CA LEU A 358 14.76 -9.56 -19.50
C LEU A 358 13.60 -9.04 -18.64
N TYR A 359 12.79 -8.16 -19.22
CA TYR A 359 11.53 -7.74 -18.65
C TYR A 359 10.40 -8.57 -19.27
N ASP A 360 9.65 -9.28 -18.44
CA ASP A 360 8.48 -10.01 -18.87
C ASP A 360 7.26 -9.79 -17.96
N ASP A 361 6.08 -9.81 -18.57
CA ASP A 361 4.81 -9.76 -17.83
C ASP A 361 3.79 -10.62 -18.56
N THR A 362 3.27 -11.64 -17.86
CA THR A 362 2.34 -12.61 -18.44
C THR A 362 0.99 -11.97 -18.82
N PRO A 363 0.34 -11.15 -17.95
CA PRO A 363 -0.88 -10.42 -18.32
C PRO A 363 -0.73 -9.52 -19.55
N ALA A 364 0.38 -8.80 -19.68
CA ALA A 364 0.68 -7.91 -20.80
C ALA A 364 1.23 -8.64 -22.03
N LYS A 365 1.57 -9.93 -21.90
CA LYS A 365 2.33 -10.70 -22.90
C LYS A 365 3.62 -9.98 -23.32
N LEU A 366 4.22 -9.29 -22.36
CA LEU A 366 5.43 -8.51 -22.56
C LEU A 366 6.63 -9.43 -22.45
N ARG A 367 7.57 -9.28 -23.38
CA ARG A 367 8.91 -9.88 -23.34
C ARG A 367 9.87 -8.92 -24.01
N HIS A 368 10.71 -8.24 -23.24
CA HIS A 368 11.64 -7.22 -23.71
C HIS A 368 13.02 -7.49 -23.14
N THR A 369 14.05 -7.42 -23.99
CA THR A 369 15.44 -7.65 -23.60
C THR A 369 16.27 -6.40 -23.81
N GLU A 370 17.12 -6.09 -22.84
CA GLU A 370 17.98 -4.92 -22.83
C GLU A 370 19.39 -5.31 -22.34
N SER A 371 20.43 -4.65 -22.86
CA SER A 371 21.80 -4.76 -22.33
C SER A 371 22.05 -3.57 -21.42
N TYR A 372 22.50 -3.84 -20.20
CA TYR A 372 22.82 -2.82 -19.20
C TYR A 372 24.31 -2.84 -18.89
N GLU A 373 24.93 -1.68 -19.00
CA GLU A 373 26.36 -1.49 -18.86
C GLU A 373 26.65 -0.45 -17.77
N ALA A 374 27.60 -0.76 -16.88
CA ALA A 374 27.91 0.12 -15.76
C ALA A 374 29.33 -0.07 -15.21
N MET A 375 29.83 1.00 -14.60
CA MET A 375 31.02 1.02 -13.76
C MET A 375 30.61 1.06 -12.29
N ILE A 376 31.27 0.26 -11.47
CA ILE A 376 31.09 0.21 -10.01
C ILE A 376 32.37 0.71 -9.36
N PHE A 377 32.31 1.89 -8.74
CA PHE A 377 33.45 2.55 -8.12
C PHE A 377 33.00 3.45 -6.95
N PRO A 378 33.62 3.34 -5.76
CA PRO A 378 34.73 2.46 -5.40
C PRO A 378 34.33 0.99 -5.28
N LEU A 379 35.27 0.07 -5.56
CA LEU A 379 35.03 -1.36 -5.43
C LEU A 379 35.35 -1.86 -4.02
N ASP A 380 34.50 -1.65 -3.02
CA ASP A 380 34.77 -2.03 -1.62
C ASP A 380 34.05 -3.31 -1.14
N GLY A 381 33.14 -3.83 -1.97
CA GLY A 381 32.44 -5.09 -1.79
C GLY A 381 30.97 -4.97 -1.38
N ILE A 382 30.50 -3.77 -1.04
CA ILE A 382 29.08 -3.44 -1.01
C ILE A 382 28.81 -2.56 -2.23
N ILE A 383 27.64 -2.70 -2.85
CA ILE A 383 27.25 -1.80 -3.96
C ILE A 383 26.18 -0.87 -3.43
N ASP A 384 26.52 0.40 -3.23
CA ASP A 384 25.54 1.45 -3.02
C ASP A 384 25.11 2.05 -4.36
N VAL A 385 23.95 2.72 -4.37
CA VAL A 385 23.39 3.34 -5.59
C VAL A 385 24.33 4.41 -6.15
N GLU A 386 25.06 5.09 -5.27
CA GLU A 386 26.01 6.15 -5.64
C GLU A 386 27.29 5.60 -6.29
N ASP A 387 27.61 4.31 -6.08
CA ASP A 387 28.80 3.67 -6.63
C ASP A 387 28.60 3.19 -8.07
N VAL A 388 27.34 3.10 -8.53
CA VAL A 388 26.99 2.57 -9.85
C VAL A 388 26.79 3.71 -10.84
N LEU A 389 27.74 3.86 -11.76
CA LEU A 389 27.62 4.76 -12.90
C LEU A 389 27.20 3.96 -14.13
N THR A 390 25.97 4.16 -14.60
CA THR A 390 25.51 3.61 -15.89
C THR A 390 26.28 4.28 -17.02
N VAL A 391 26.95 3.48 -17.86
CA VAL A 391 27.77 3.95 -18.98
C VAL A 391 27.60 3.00 -20.16
N ASP A 392 27.88 3.48 -21.37
CA ASP A 392 28.04 2.65 -22.58
C ASP A 392 29.55 2.40 -22.72
N HIS A 393 30.06 1.34 -22.08
CA HIS A 393 31.49 1.06 -22.04
C HIS A 393 31.89 0.12 -23.16
N ASP A 394 32.96 0.49 -23.87
CA ASP A 394 33.50 -0.29 -24.99
C ASP A 394 34.92 -0.77 -24.64
N ASP A 395 35.38 -1.85 -25.28
CA ASP A 395 36.76 -2.32 -25.10
C ASP A 395 37.83 -1.24 -25.39
N ARG A 396 37.49 -0.21 -26.19
CA ARG A 396 38.33 0.96 -26.46
C ARG A 396 38.49 1.90 -25.26
N ASP A 397 37.58 1.87 -24.29
CA ASP A 397 37.66 2.67 -23.07
C ASP A 397 38.66 2.06 -22.07
N PHE A 398 39.22 0.89 -22.39
CA PHE A 398 40.15 0.15 -21.54
C PHE A 398 41.49 -0.11 -22.23
N THR A 399 42.56 -0.09 -21.44
CA THR A 399 43.93 -0.41 -21.88
C THR A 399 44.48 -1.62 -21.13
N ALA A 400 45.35 -2.39 -21.79
CA ALA A 400 45.92 -3.61 -21.23
C ALA A 400 47.15 -3.40 -20.33
N LYS A 401 47.70 -2.16 -20.26
CA LYS A 401 48.93 -1.86 -19.53
C LYS A 401 48.70 -0.70 -18.56
N PRO A 402 49.31 -0.73 -17.35
CA PRO A 402 49.23 0.38 -16.42
C PRO A 402 49.94 1.63 -16.97
N PRO A 403 49.52 2.84 -16.55
CA PRO A 403 50.29 4.07 -16.73
C PRO A 403 51.71 3.97 -16.14
N ALA A 404 52.64 4.80 -16.66
CA ALA A 404 54.01 4.84 -16.15
C ALA A 404 54.03 5.32 -14.69
N ALA A 405 54.82 4.64 -13.84
CA ALA A 405 54.94 4.93 -12.40
C ALA A 405 53.65 4.76 -11.57
N ALA A 406 52.75 3.85 -11.99
CA ALA A 406 51.53 3.54 -11.26
C ALA A 406 51.79 2.94 -9.86
N SER A 407 51.01 3.39 -8.88
CA SER A 407 50.91 2.80 -7.54
C SER A 407 49.47 2.39 -7.26
N TYR A 408 49.25 1.32 -6.49
CA TYR A 408 47.93 0.70 -6.32
C TYR A 408 47.41 0.90 -4.89
N GLN A 409 46.19 1.42 -4.77
CA GLN A 409 45.47 1.55 -3.49
C GLN A 409 44.26 0.62 -3.49
N LEU A 410 44.31 -0.43 -2.65
CA LEU A 410 43.28 -1.47 -2.59
C LEU A 410 42.11 -1.15 -1.65
N GLY A 411 42.27 -0.22 -0.70
CA GLY A 411 41.33 -0.08 0.40
C GLY A 411 41.04 -1.43 1.09
N ASN A 412 39.75 -1.77 1.26
CA ASN A 412 39.30 -3.02 1.89
C ASN A 412 39.02 -4.18 0.91
N THR A 413 39.36 -4.02 -0.38
CA THR A 413 38.93 -4.92 -1.46
C THR A 413 39.69 -6.25 -1.47
N LYS A 414 38.96 -7.37 -1.53
CA LYS A 414 39.53 -8.73 -1.52
C LYS A 414 39.62 -9.34 -2.92
N LEU A 415 40.37 -8.70 -3.83
CA LEU A 415 40.46 -9.05 -5.26
C LEU A 415 40.87 -10.51 -5.57
N GLN A 416 41.65 -11.14 -4.69
CA GLN A 416 42.10 -12.54 -4.84
C GLN A 416 41.04 -13.58 -4.52
N ASN A 417 39.96 -13.20 -3.81
CA ASN A 417 38.96 -14.15 -3.34
C ASN A 417 37.87 -14.36 -4.40
N LYS A 418 37.75 -15.58 -4.94
CA LYS A 418 36.66 -15.95 -5.87
C LYS A 418 35.25 -15.70 -5.28
N THR A 419 35.12 -15.70 -3.96
CA THR A 419 33.85 -15.41 -3.25
C THR A 419 33.44 -13.94 -3.40
N PHE A 420 34.40 -13.01 -3.46
CA PHE A 420 34.15 -11.58 -3.64
C PHE A 420 33.48 -11.30 -4.99
N TRP A 421 34.02 -11.87 -6.08
CA TRP A 421 33.42 -11.71 -7.41
C TRP A 421 32.04 -12.37 -7.53
N ARG A 422 31.82 -13.49 -6.81
CA ARG A 422 30.51 -14.11 -6.72
C ARG A 422 29.50 -13.27 -5.95
N SER A 423 29.91 -12.60 -4.86
CA SER A 423 29.04 -11.66 -4.15
C SER A 423 28.74 -10.45 -5.01
N LEU A 424 29.76 -9.87 -5.66
CA LEU A 424 29.57 -8.74 -6.59
C LEU A 424 28.51 -9.06 -7.66
N HIS A 425 28.54 -10.24 -8.29
CA HIS A 425 27.50 -10.63 -9.26
C HIS A 425 26.10 -10.73 -8.62
N ALA A 426 26.01 -11.23 -7.39
CA ALA A 426 24.74 -11.32 -6.67
C ALA A 426 24.21 -9.94 -6.23
N ASP A 427 25.12 -9.03 -5.89
CA ASP A 427 24.81 -7.67 -5.47
C ASP A 427 24.37 -6.84 -6.68
N VAL A 428 25.06 -6.94 -7.84
CA VAL A 428 24.62 -6.32 -9.11
C VAL A 428 23.22 -6.78 -9.50
N LYS A 429 22.94 -8.10 -9.44
CA LYS A 429 21.60 -8.62 -9.70
C LYS A 429 20.55 -8.06 -8.73
N SER A 430 20.91 -7.90 -7.46
CA SER A 430 19.99 -7.38 -6.45
C SER A 430 19.75 -5.88 -6.63
N TYR A 431 20.79 -5.12 -7.01
CA TYR A 431 20.72 -3.71 -7.35
C TYR A 431 19.81 -3.47 -8.55
N LEU A 432 20.01 -4.20 -9.66
CA LEU A 432 19.22 -4.05 -10.87
C LEU A 432 17.76 -4.46 -10.65
N ALA A 433 17.51 -5.54 -9.93
CA ALA A 433 16.13 -5.94 -9.57
C ALA A 433 15.40 -4.88 -8.72
N ALA A 434 16.12 -4.09 -7.93
CA ALA A 434 15.54 -3.06 -7.06
C ALA A 434 15.37 -1.70 -7.75
N ASN A 435 16.22 -1.36 -8.72
CA ASN A 435 16.30 -0.01 -9.28
C ASN A 435 15.90 0.09 -10.76
N GLN A 436 15.88 -1.00 -11.52
CA GLN A 436 15.49 -1.01 -12.93
C GLN A 436 14.05 -1.48 -13.12
N LYS A 437 13.29 -0.69 -13.88
CA LYS A 437 11.90 -0.96 -14.23
C LYS A 437 11.57 -0.31 -15.57
N ILE A 438 10.65 -0.92 -16.31
CA ILE A 438 10.07 -0.31 -17.51
C ILE A 438 8.63 0.10 -17.26
N GLU A 439 8.22 1.20 -17.87
CA GLU A 439 6.86 1.71 -17.78
C GLU A 439 6.12 1.40 -19.09
N ILE A 440 4.94 0.79 -18.96
CA ILE A 440 4.00 0.57 -20.05
C ILE A 440 2.63 1.09 -19.66
N LEU A 441 1.81 1.46 -20.64
CA LEU A 441 0.45 1.93 -20.42
C LEU A 441 -0.52 0.76 -20.46
N LYS A 442 -1.59 0.85 -19.68
CA LYS A 442 -2.65 -0.16 -19.60
C LYS A 442 -4.00 0.51 -19.69
N CYS A 443 -4.89 -0.04 -20.50
CA CYS A 443 -6.32 0.25 -20.49
C CYS A 443 -7.04 -0.96 -19.84
N PRO A 444 -7.42 -0.88 -18.54
CA PRO A 444 -8.00 -2.01 -17.83
C PRO A 444 -9.32 -2.50 -18.44
N ALA A 445 -10.15 -1.58 -18.91
CA ALA A 445 -11.46 -1.88 -19.48
C ALA A 445 -11.36 -2.75 -20.74
N LEU A 446 -10.39 -2.45 -21.61
CA LEU A 446 -10.15 -3.20 -22.84
C LEU A 446 -9.15 -4.34 -22.68
N LYS A 447 -8.51 -4.46 -21.51
CA LYS A 447 -7.39 -5.38 -21.24
C LYS A 447 -6.26 -5.24 -22.26
N LEU A 448 -6.01 -4.01 -22.70
CA LEU A 448 -4.94 -3.67 -23.63
C LEU A 448 -3.74 -3.07 -22.88
N TYR A 449 -2.56 -3.37 -23.39
CA TYR A 449 -1.28 -2.91 -22.87
C TYR A 449 -0.48 -2.28 -24.00
N SER A 450 0.31 -1.26 -23.71
CA SER A 450 1.21 -0.63 -24.68
C SER A 450 2.44 -1.50 -24.93
N ARG A 451 3.11 -1.24 -26.04
CA ARG A 451 4.45 -1.78 -26.29
C ARG A 451 5.49 -0.90 -25.58
N VAL A 452 6.67 -1.46 -25.32
CA VAL A 452 7.79 -0.70 -24.77
C VAL A 452 8.18 0.41 -25.75
N GLY A 453 8.20 1.65 -25.28
CA GLY A 453 8.48 2.83 -26.09
C GLY A 453 7.36 3.26 -27.06
N GLU A 454 6.16 2.66 -27.00
CA GLU A 454 4.99 3.16 -27.73
C GLU A 454 4.56 4.51 -27.15
N SER A 455 4.28 5.49 -28.01
CA SER A 455 3.80 6.80 -27.55
C SER A 455 2.40 6.70 -26.93
N GLU A 456 2.08 7.61 -26.00
CA GLU A 456 0.74 7.70 -25.41
C GLU A 456 -0.35 7.89 -26.49
N GLU A 457 -0.05 8.67 -27.53
CA GLU A 457 -0.99 8.95 -28.63
C GLU A 457 -1.28 7.70 -29.47
N ASP A 458 -0.25 6.93 -29.81
CA ASP A 458 -0.39 5.69 -30.59
C ASP A 458 -1.16 4.63 -29.78
N PHE A 459 -0.85 4.50 -28.49
CA PHE A 459 -1.56 3.60 -27.60
C PHE A 459 -3.04 4.00 -27.45
N ALA A 460 -3.31 5.28 -27.25
CA ALA A 460 -4.67 5.81 -27.15
C ALA A 460 -5.46 5.60 -28.46
N ALA A 461 -4.82 5.75 -29.62
CA ALA A 461 -5.45 5.47 -30.92
C ALA A 461 -5.83 3.99 -31.05
N ARG A 462 -4.96 3.09 -30.59
CA ARG A 462 -5.21 1.64 -30.60
C ARG A 462 -6.30 1.23 -29.61
N CYS A 463 -6.38 1.89 -28.45
CA CYS A 463 -7.48 1.71 -27.51
C CYS A 463 -8.82 2.21 -28.08
N ARG A 464 -8.84 3.37 -28.73
CA ARG A 464 -10.03 3.89 -29.43
C ARG A 464 -10.55 2.92 -30.48
N ALA A 465 -9.68 2.44 -31.36
CA ALA A 465 -10.06 1.49 -32.41
C ALA A 465 -10.63 0.18 -31.83
N ALA A 466 -10.06 -0.33 -30.74
CA ALA A 466 -10.56 -1.54 -30.08
C ALA A 466 -11.89 -1.30 -29.34
N ALA A 467 -12.07 -0.12 -28.74
CA ALA A 467 -13.32 0.28 -28.10
C ALA A 467 -14.46 0.39 -29.13
N GLU A 468 -14.20 1.03 -30.28
CA GLU A 468 -15.16 1.19 -31.37
C GLU A 468 -15.60 -0.17 -31.93
N GLN A 469 -14.65 -1.09 -32.16
CA GLN A 469 -14.97 -2.44 -32.61
C GLN A 469 -15.83 -3.21 -31.59
N ALA A 470 -15.57 -3.05 -30.29
CA ALA A 470 -16.37 -3.66 -29.23
C ALA A 470 -17.78 -3.05 -29.15
N ALA A 471 -17.89 -1.73 -29.33
CA ALA A 471 -19.17 -1.01 -29.37
C ALA A 471 -20.03 -1.48 -30.54
N ASP A 472 -19.46 -1.55 -31.74
CA ASP A 472 -20.16 -2.04 -32.93
C ASP A 472 -20.70 -3.47 -32.73
N ALA A 473 -19.90 -4.35 -32.14
CA ALA A 473 -20.32 -5.70 -31.83
C ALA A 473 -21.46 -5.74 -30.79
N ALA A 474 -21.39 -4.91 -29.75
CA ALA A 474 -22.41 -4.82 -28.70
C ALA A 474 -23.73 -4.24 -29.25
N MET A 475 -23.65 -3.13 -29.99
CA MET A 475 -24.79 -2.48 -30.65
C MET A 475 -25.47 -3.44 -31.63
N SER A 476 -24.70 -4.16 -32.44
CA SER A 476 -25.25 -5.15 -33.39
C SER A 476 -26.03 -6.26 -32.66
N LYS A 477 -25.45 -6.81 -31.60
CA LYS A 477 -26.11 -7.85 -30.78
C LYS A 477 -27.38 -7.34 -30.09
N LEU A 478 -27.36 -6.09 -29.61
CA LEU A 478 -28.53 -5.46 -28.99
C LEU A 478 -29.64 -5.24 -30.01
N LYS A 479 -29.31 -4.70 -31.19
CA LYS A 479 -30.25 -4.52 -32.31
C LYS A 479 -30.90 -5.84 -32.71
N ASP A 480 -30.13 -6.92 -32.84
CA ASP A 480 -30.67 -8.25 -33.14
C ASP A 480 -31.64 -8.77 -32.06
N GLN A 481 -31.36 -8.51 -30.79
CA GLN A 481 -32.22 -8.92 -29.68
C GLN A 481 -33.55 -8.15 -29.66
N TYR A 482 -33.50 -6.84 -29.89
CA TYR A 482 -34.68 -5.97 -29.91
C TYR A 482 -35.50 -6.14 -31.19
N ALA A 483 -34.88 -6.32 -32.35
CA ALA A 483 -35.57 -6.65 -33.60
C ALA A 483 -36.51 -7.85 -33.41
N ARG A 484 -36.02 -8.95 -32.80
CA ARG A 484 -36.85 -10.13 -32.49
C ARG A 484 -37.98 -9.86 -31.50
N ARG A 485 -37.88 -8.85 -30.63
CA ARG A 485 -38.95 -8.45 -29.70
C ARG A 485 -39.98 -7.57 -30.42
N ILE A 486 -39.51 -6.63 -31.23
CA ILE A 486 -40.30 -5.74 -32.08
C ILE A 486 -41.14 -6.56 -33.06
N ASP A 487 -40.53 -7.48 -33.81
CA ASP A 487 -41.23 -8.36 -34.77
C ASP A 487 -42.38 -9.12 -34.08
N ARG A 488 -42.11 -9.68 -32.89
CA ARG A 488 -43.13 -10.39 -32.10
C ARG A 488 -44.27 -9.49 -31.64
N LEU A 489 -43.99 -8.24 -31.29
CA LEU A 489 -45.03 -7.27 -30.92
C LEU A 489 -45.83 -6.81 -32.14
N GLN A 490 -45.16 -6.55 -33.26
CA GLN A 490 -45.81 -6.21 -34.53
C GLN A 490 -46.74 -7.31 -35.02
N ASP A 491 -46.32 -8.58 -34.94
CA ASP A 491 -47.18 -9.74 -35.23
C ASP A 491 -48.42 -9.78 -34.33
N GLN A 492 -48.26 -9.47 -33.04
CA GLN A 492 -49.37 -9.43 -32.08
C GLN A 492 -50.31 -8.24 -32.32
N ILE A 493 -49.77 -7.08 -32.74
CA ILE A 493 -50.55 -5.89 -33.13
C ILE A 493 -51.36 -6.24 -34.38
N SER A 494 -50.74 -6.81 -35.40
CA SER A 494 -51.41 -7.24 -36.64
C SER A 494 -52.55 -8.24 -36.37
N ALA A 495 -52.31 -9.23 -35.51
CA ALA A 495 -53.33 -10.19 -35.10
C ALA A 495 -54.48 -9.53 -34.29
N ALA A 496 -54.16 -8.56 -33.42
CA ALA A 496 -55.16 -7.83 -32.65
C ALA A 496 -55.99 -6.89 -33.54
N ASP A 497 -55.36 -6.20 -34.49
CA ASP A 497 -56.01 -5.31 -35.46
C ASP A 497 -56.96 -6.08 -36.37
N THR A 498 -56.52 -7.21 -36.91
CA THR A 498 -57.38 -8.12 -37.69
C THR A 498 -58.62 -8.54 -36.88
N ARG A 499 -58.46 -8.81 -35.58
CA ARG A 499 -59.56 -9.15 -34.66
C ARG A 499 -60.55 -8.00 -34.48
N VAL A 500 -60.04 -6.76 -34.39
CA VAL A 500 -60.87 -5.54 -34.29
C VAL A 500 -61.67 -5.37 -35.57
N GLN A 501 -61.02 -5.47 -36.74
CA GLN A 501 -61.67 -5.36 -38.05
C GLN A 501 -62.77 -6.43 -38.24
N GLU A 502 -62.53 -7.68 -37.82
CA GLU A 502 -63.56 -8.74 -37.82
C GLU A 502 -64.78 -8.37 -36.98
N LEU A 503 -64.55 -7.86 -35.76
CA LEU A 503 -65.61 -7.48 -34.82
C LEU A 503 -66.40 -6.23 -35.30
N GLU A 504 -65.72 -5.30 -35.99
CA GLU A 504 -66.37 -4.15 -36.65
C GLU A 504 -67.22 -4.59 -37.85
N ALA A 505 -66.73 -5.51 -38.68
CA ALA A 505 -67.48 -6.08 -39.80
C ALA A 505 -68.71 -6.87 -39.34
N ASP A 506 -68.60 -7.64 -38.25
CA ASP A 506 -69.73 -8.34 -37.63
C ASP A 506 -70.82 -7.38 -37.09
N LYS A 507 -70.41 -6.18 -36.67
CA LYS A 507 -71.32 -5.10 -36.28
C LYS A 507 -71.97 -4.48 -37.51
N SER A 508 -71.21 -4.23 -38.59
CA SER A 508 -71.71 -3.61 -39.83
C SER A 508 -72.68 -4.53 -40.58
N ALA A 509 -72.36 -5.82 -40.71
CA ALA A 509 -73.23 -6.85 -41.28
C ALA A 509 -74.54 -7.01 -40.49
N ARG A 510 -74.50 -6.88 -39.16
CA ARG A 510 -75.72 -6.89 -38.32
C ARG A 510 -76.55 -5.61 -38.43
N THR A 511 -75.96 -4.47 -38.75
CA THR A 511 -76.71 -3.25 -39.14
C THR A 511 -77.24 -3.31 -40.58
N GLN A 512 -76.62 -4.08 -41.47
CA GLN A 512 -77.10 -4.26 -42.86
C GLN A 512 -78.12 -5.40 -43.00
N THR A 513 -78.28 -6.24 -41.97
CA THR A 513 -79.39 -7.23 -41.87
C THR A 513 -80.67 -6.59 -41.27
N GLU A 514 -80.76 -5.27 -41.16
CA GLU A 514 -81.99 -4.56 -40.74
C GLU A 514 -82.83 -4.05 -41.91
N VAL A 515 -82.33 -4.15 -43.15
CA VAL A 515 -83.11 -3.89 -44.37
C VAL A 515 -82.64 -4.83 -45.46
N MET A 516 -83.48 -5.81 -45.81
CA MET A 516 -83.56 -6.58 -47.07
C MET A 516 -83.61 -8.10 -46.85
N SER A 517 -84.70 -8.70 -47.35
CA SER A 517 -85.11 -10.12 -47.38
C SER A 517 -85.70 -10.68 -46.07
N GLY A 518 -86.95 -11.16 -46.00
CA GLY A 518 -88.02 -11.33 -46.98
C GLY A 518 -89.13 -12.11 -46.26
N ILE A 519 -90.37 -11.60 -46.25
CA ILE A 519 -91.51 -12.23 -46.93
C ILE A 519 -91.08 -13.49 -47.71
N GLY A 520 -91.58 -14.65 -47.29
CA GLY A 520 -91.50 -15.89 -48.07
C GLY A 520 -90.82 -17.03 -47.35
N ASP A 521 -91.46 -17.54 -46.29
CA ASP A 521 -91.61 -18.99 -46.09
C ASP A 521 -92.70 -19.24 -45.05
N LEU A 522 -93.94 -19.11 -45.54
CA LEU A 522 -95.11 -19.75 -44.99
C LEU A 522 -95.38 -20.97 -45.86
N LEU A 523 -94.95 -22.16 -45.42
CA LEU A 523 -95.62 -23.47 -45.62
C LEU A 523 -94.68 -24.60 -45.23
N GLY A 524 -94.94 -25.24 -44.09
CA GLY A 524 -94.28 -26.51 -43.78
C GLY A 524 -94.12 -26.88 -42.31
N SER A 525 -95.18 -26.78 -41.49
CA SER A 525 -95.43 -27.70 -40.36
C SER A 525 -96.56 -27.18 -39.46
N PHE A 526 -97.75 -27.10 -40.06
CA PHE A 526 -98.97 -27.40 -39.34
C PHE A 526 -99.10 -28.93 -39.37
N LEU A 527 -98.51 -29.63 -38.39
CA LEU A 527 -98.91 -30.99 -38.01
C LEU A 527 -98.27 -31.35 -36.66
N LYS A 528 -99.14 -31.60 -35.68
CA LYS A 528 -98.91 -31.93 -34.26
C LYS A 528 -98.66 -30.73 -33.35
N GLY A 529 -99.77 -30.24 -32.80
CA GLY A 529 -99.86 -28.96 -32.12
C GLY A 529 -99.55 -28.96 -30.64
N ARG A 530 -99.47 -27.74 -30.10
CA ARG A 530 -100.12 -27.30 -28.86
C ARG A 530 -99.91 -25.79 -28.75
N LEU A 531 -101.02 -25.08 -28.54
CA LEU A 531 -101.03 -23.67 -28.18
C LEU A 531 -100.51 -23.48 -26.75
N GLY A 532 -99.77 -22.40 -26.52
CA GLY A 532 -99.37 -21.94 -25.20
C GLY A 532 -98.72 -20.55 -25.27
N SER A 533 -99.49 -19.53 -24.94
CA SER A 533 -99.11 -18.11 -24.89
C SER A 533 -98.11 -17.82 -23.76
N THR A 534 -96.99 -17.18 -24.07
CA THR A 534 -96.34 -16.15 -23.25
C THR A 534 -95.30 -15.42 -24.09
N THR A 535 -95.83 -14.53 -24.93
CA THR A 535 -95.10 -13.51 -25.68
C THR A 535 -94.88 -12.31 -24.75
N LEU A 536 -93.82 -12.32 -23.93
CA LEU A 536 -93.35 -11.11 -23.22
C LEU A 536 -91.94 -11.26 -22.62
N SER A 537 -90.98 -11.78 -23.38
CA SER A 537 -89.55 -11.77 -22.97
C SER A 537 -88.54 -11.68 -24.13
N LYS A 538 -88.96 -11.28 -25.34
CA LYS A 538 -88.07 -11.19 -26.51
C LYS A 538 -87.51 -9.78 -26.83
N ALA A 539 -87.82 -8.77 -26.03
CA ALA A 539 -87.23 -7.43 -26.15
C ALA A 539 -86.06 -7.16 -25.18
N ALA A 540 -85.87 -7.98 -24.15
CA ALA A 540 -84.79 -7.80 -23.17
C ALA A 540 -83.45 -8.48 -23.55
N SER A 541 -83.48 -9.58 -24.32
CA SER A 541 -82.25 -10.30 -24.72
C SER A 541 -81.49 -9.67 -25.89
N ARG A 542 -82.14 -8.79 -26.67
CA ARG A 542 -81.54 -8.14 -27.86
C ARG A 542 -80.65 -6.94 -27.52
N ARG A 543 -81.00 -6.17 -26.47
CA ARG A 543 -80.13 -5.08 -25.96
C ARG A 543 -78.91 -5.59 -25.16
N ALA A 544 -79.06 -6.71 -24.46
CA ALA A 544 -77.96 -7.34 -23.72
C ALA A 544 -76.90 -7.95 -24.68
N ALA A 545 -77.32 -8.54 -25.80
CA ALA A 545 -76.42 -9.08 -26.82
C ALA A 545 -75.65 -7.98 -27.57
N SER A 546 -76.31 -6.86 -27.92
CA SER A 546 -75.68 -5.69 -28.55
C SER A 546 -74.64 -5.01 -27.63
N ARG A 547 -74.96 -4.83 -26.34
CA ARG A 547 -73.99 -4.30 -25.35
C ARG A 547 -72.78 -5.20 -25.16
N LYS A 548 -72.96 -6.53 -25.18
CA LYS A 548 -71.87 -7.51 -25.05
C LYS A 548 -70.94 -7.53 -26.27
N ALA A 549 -71.47 -7.31 -27.48
CA ALA A 549 -70.68 -7.17 -28.69
C ALA A 549 -69.86 -5.87 -28.66
N LYS A 550 -70.47 -4.75 -28.25
CA LYS A 550 -69.78 -3.46 -28.10
C LYS A 550 -68.66 -3.53 -27.04
N ALA A 551 -68.93 -4.11 -25.88
CA ALA A 551 -67.92 -4.28 -24.83
C ALA A 551 -66.76 -5.21 -25.26
N ARG A 552 -67.00 -6.17 -26.17
CA ARG A 552 -65.95 -7.02 -26.73
C ARG A 552 -65.07 -6.27 -27.73
N LEU A 553 -65.65 -5.40 -28.56
CA LEU A 553 -64.91 -4.53 -29.47
C LEU A 553 -64.03 -3.56 -28.67
N GLU A 554 -64.63 -2.82 -27.72
CA GLU A 554 -63.92 -1.87 -26.85
C GLU A 554 -62.75 -2.54 -26.10
N ALA A 555 -62.94 -3.78 -25.62
CA ALA A 555 -61.87 -4.54 -24.96
C ALA A 555 -60.75 -5.03 -25.90
N GLN A 556 -61.00 -5.21 -27.20
CA GLN A 556 -59.97 -5.55 -28.18
C GLN A 556 -59.25 -4.31 -28.69
N GLU A 557 -59.96 -3.19 -28.89
CA GLU A 557 -59.36 -1.89 -29.18
C GLU A 557 -58.37 -1.49 -28.07
N GLN A 558 -58.76 -1.61 -26.80
CA GLN A 558 -57.85 -1.36 -25.67
C GLN A 558 -56.61 -2.25 -25.68
N LYS A 559 -56.73 -3.51 -26.10
CA LYS A 559 -55.58 -4.43 -26.23
C LYS A 559 -54.67 -4.05 -27.39
N LEU A 560 -55.24 -3.60 -28.51
CA LEU A 560 -54.47 -3.11 -29.64
C LEU A 560 -53.69 -1.85 -29.25
N THR A 561 -54.35 -0.89 -28.60
CA THR A 561 -53.70 0.33 -28.10
C THR A 561 -52.60 0.03 -27.09
N ALA A 562 -52.84 -0.88 -26.13
CA ALA A 562 -51.81 -1.29 -25.17
C ALA A 562 -50.58 -1.87 -25.88
N LYS A 563 -50.77 -2.74 -26.89
CA LYS A 563 -49.64 -3.31 -27.65
C LYS A 563 -48.90 -2.29 -28.52
N GLN A 564 -49.60 -1.33 -29.09
CA GLN A 564 -48.98 -0.22 -29.81
C GLN A 564 -48.13 0.64 -28.87
N GLN A 565 -48.60 0.86 -27.64
CA GLN A 565 -47.84 1.55 -26.63
C GLN A 565 -46.62 0.74 -26.16
N ASP A 566 -46.77 -0.57 -25.93
CA ASP A 566 -45.66 -1.48 -25.62
C ASP A 566 -44.57 -1.45 -26.72
N LEU A 567 -44.95 -1.27 -27.99
CA LEU A 567 -44.01 -1.15 -29.11
C LEU A 567 -43.21 0.15 -29.04
N VAL A 568 -43.87 1.28 -28.78
CA VAL A 568 -43.20 2.59 -28.64
C VAL A 568 -42.25 2.57 -27.45
N GLU A 569 -42.69 2.06 -26.30
CA GLU A 569 -41.84 1.93 -25.10
C GLU A 569 -40.62 1.03 -25.37
N LEU A 570 -40.78 -0.02 -26.17
CA LEU A 570 -39.67 -0.90 -26.55
C LEU A 570 -38.68 -0.24 -27.52
N GLU A 571 -39.16 0.60 -28.43
CA GLU A 571 -38.31 1.38 -29.35
C GLU A 571 -37.50 2.45 -28.59
N GLU A 572 -38.14 3.14 -27.63
CA GLU A 572 -37.45 4.07 -26.71
C GLU A 572 -36.41 3.34 -25.84
N GLU A 573 -36.74 2.17 -25.29
CA GLU A 573 -35.80 1.35 -24.50
C GLU A 573 -34.59 0.90 -25.33
N LEU A 574 -34.75 0.68 -26.64
CA LEU A 574 -33.62 0.38 -27.54
C LEU A 574 -32.75 1.62 -27.77
N GLU A 575 -33.35 2.79 -27.99
CA GLU A 575 -32.61 4.03 -28.22
C GLU A 575 -31.76 4.40 -27.00
N ASP A 576 -32.36 4.37 -25.81
CA ASP A 576 -31.65 4.63 -24.54
C ASP A 576 -30.51 3.63 -24.32
N ALA A 577 -30.76 2.33 -24.56
CA ALA A 577 -29.72 1.31 -24.39
C ALA A 577 -28.57 1.44 -25.42
N LEU A 578 -28.82 1.99 -26.61
CA LEU A 578 -27.76 2.28 -27.58
C LEU A 578 -26.92 3.49 -27.15
N ILE A 579 -27.55 4.53 -26.58
CA ILE A 579 -26.86 5.70 -26.03
C ILE A 579 -25.97 5.28 -24.85
N ASP A 580 -26.50 4.48 -23.92
CA ASP A 580 -25.77 3.97 -22.76
C ASP A 580 -24.52 3.17 -23.17
N ILE A 581 -24.63 2.34 -24.21
CA ILE A 581 -23.49 1.61 -24.77
C ILE A 581 -22.44 2.61 -25.24
N GLN A 582 -22.82 3.61 -26.03
CA GLN A 582 -21.89 4.61 -26.57
C GLN A 582 -21.17 5.40 -25.46
N GLU A 583 -21.91 5.86 -24.44
CA GLU A 583 -21.33 6.61 -23.30
C GLU A 583 -20.37 5.76 -22.48
N GLN A 584 -20.72 4.49 -22.23
CA GLN A 584 -19.83 3.57 -21.52
C GLN A 584 -18.53 3.35 -22.30
N HIS A 585 -18.58 3.28 -23.64
CA HIS A 585 -17.40 3.07 -24.47
C HIS A 585 -16.45 4.27 -24.48
N ASP A 586 -16.96 5.50 -24.57
CA ASP A 586 -16.14 6.71 -24.47
C ASP A 586 -15.41 6.79 -23.11
N ALA A 587 -16.09 6.36 -22.04
CA ALA A 587 -15.50 6.29 -20.71
C ALA A 587 -14.39 5.21 -20.59
N MET A 588 -14.49 4.10 -21.33
CA MET A 588 -13.47 3.03 -21.30
C MET A 588 -12.11 3.49 -21.83
N VAL A 589 -12.10 4.36 -22.85
CA VAL A 589 -10.86 4.88 -23.48
C VAL A 589 -10.15 5.89 -22.57
N ALA A 590 -10.91 6.67 -21.80
CA ALA A 590 -10.36 7.72 -20.94
C ALA A 590 -9.56 7.17 -19.74
N ASN A 591 -9.74 5.90 -19.37
CA ASN A 591 -9.09 5.30 -18.21
C ASN A 591 -7.81 4.53 -18.61
N THR A 592 -6.74 5.28 -18.88
CA THR A 592 -5.39 4.72 -19.10
C THR A 592 -4.55 4.90 -17.84
N GLU A 593 -3.87 3.84 -17.42
CA GLU A 593 -3.04 3.78 -16.21
C GLU A 593 -1.61 3.36 -16.58
N THR A 594 -0.61 3.86 -15.87
CA THR A 594 0.78 3.40 -16.00
C THR A 594 0.99 2.13 -15.18
N LEU A 595 1.58 1.12 -15.81
CA LEU A 595 1.99 -0.15 -15.21
C LEU A 595 3.51 -0.25 -15.23
N GLU A 596 4.11 -0.39 -14.06
CA GLU A 596 5.54 -0.62 -13.90
C GLU A 596 5.83 -2.13 -13.95
N VAL A 597 6.74 -2.54 -14.81
CA VAL A 597 7.24 -3.92 -14.91
C VAL A 597 8.69 -3.93 -14.44
N GLY A 598 8.92 -4.56 -13.27
CA GLY A 598 10.24 -4.72 -12.67
C GLY A 598 10.96 -5.99 -13.14
N LEU A 599 12.23 -6.14 -12.74
CA LEU A 599 13.03 -7.33 -13.03
C LEU A 599 12.99 -8.34 -11.89
N GLU A 600 12.88 -9.63 -12.22
CA GLU A 600 13.18 -10.70 -11.27
C GLU A 600 14.67 -11.09 -11.34
N LYS A 601 15.23 -11.62 -10.24
CA LYS A 601 16.66 -11.99 -10.19
C LYS A 601 17.03 -13.12 -11.17
N THR A 602 16.05 -13.91 -11.59
CA THR A 602 16.18 -14.97 -12.60
C THR A 602 16.41 -14.42 -14.01
N ASP A 603 15.90 -13.22 -14.27
CA ASP A 603 15.88 -12.58 -15.58
C ASP A 603 17.02 -11.58 -15.78
N ILE A 604 17.94 -11.54 -14.81
CA ILE A 604 19.16 -10.75 -14.84
C ILE A 604 20.34 -11.69 -14.98
N ARG A 605 21.08 -11.56 -16.09
CA ARG A 605 22.29 -12.34 -16.35
C ARG A 605 23.50 -11.41 -16.51
N VAL A 606 24.45 -11.50 -15.58
CA VAL A 606 25.76 -10.86 -15.74
C VAL A 606 26.50 -11.59 -16.85
N ALA A 607 26.64 -10.94 -18.01
CA ALA A 607 27.32 -11.47 -19.18
C ALA A 607 28.85 -11.35 -19.00
N GLU A 608 29.29 -10.21 -18.49
CA GLU A 608 30.70 -9.90 -18.28
C GLU A 608 30.91 -9.08 -17.00
N ALA A 609 32.02 -9.34 -16.30
CA ALA A 609 32.51 -8.54 -15.19
C ALA A 609 34.04 -8.55 -15.20
N LYS A 610 34.66 -7.36 -15.34
CA LYS A 610 36.11 -7.19 -15.38
C LYS A 610 36.57 -6.22 -14.30
N LEU A 611 37.77 -6.45 -13.74
CA LEU A 611 38.44 -5.50 -12.86
C LEU A 611 39.03 -4.38 -13.71
N VAL A 612 38.69 -3.13 -13.39
CA VAL A 612 39.24 -1.94 -14.04
C VAL A 612 39.99 -1.11 -13.01
N TRP A 613 41.25 -0.80 -13.30
CA TRP A 613 42.02 0.13 -12.48
C TRP A 613 41.77 1.57 -12.93
N VAL A 614 41.27 2.39 -12.01
CA VAL A 614 40.90 3.79 -12.25
C VAL A 614 41.97 4.71 -11.66
N PRO A 615 42.56 5.63 -12.45
CA PRO A 615 43.43 6.68 -11.94
C PRO A 615 42.70 7.62 -10.98
N VAL A 616 43.26 7.82 -9.79
CA VAL A 616 42.73 8.71 -8.75
C VAL A 616 43.81 9.67 -8.26
N ALA A 617 43.35 10.82 -7.73
CA ALA A 617 44.18 11.93 -7.28
C ALA A 617 44.96 11.64 -5.97
#